data_AF-A0A0L0FMR5-F1
#
_entry.id   AF-A0A0L0FMR5-F1
#
_cell.length_a   1.000
_cell.length_b   1.000
_cell.length_c   1.000
_cell.angle_alpha   90.00
_cell.angle_beta   90.00
_cell.angle_gamma   90.00
#
_symmetry.space_group_name_H-M   'P 1'
#
loop_
_entity.id
_entity.type
_entity.pdbx_description
1 polymer ?
#
loop_
_entity_poly.entity_id
_entity_poly.type
_entity_poly.pdbx_seq_one_letter_code
_entity_poly.pdbx_strand_id
1 'polypeptide(L)'
;MREFPTQKTNLLKMGAAQMQTNHLSHFILAAELCPLMEAEAAVTGEARCVFMSSGARATCEKKYLEKRYFEKHGGNLGDEGKSMLFATIVGGGKSFRYSQSKLANSVMMYAMHEKLQAKGSKVKVFCAHPGGSRTTLGDNIELPWLEWMLMKYVLMPMFQSAEDGTLGELIGMMAEDAQSGVLYEPLGKGGLAGPAVPNPPQP
;
A
#
# COMPACT_ATOMS: atom_id res chain seq x y z
N MET A 1 -42.25 22.13 -0.45
CA MET A 1 -40.98 21.68 0.13
C MET A 1 -40.52 20.48 -0.68
N ARG A 2 -39.40 20.58 -1.40
CA ARG A 2 -38.81 19.44 -2.12
C ARG A 2 -37.96 18.65 -1.14
N GLU A 3 -38.30 17.39 -0.91
CA GLU A 3 -37.42 16.47 -0.20
C GLU A 3 -36.22 16.14 -1.10
N PHE A 4 -35.02 16.37 -0.58
CA PHE A 4 -33.79 15.87 -1.20
C PHE A 4 -33.60 14.41 -0.79
N PRO A 5 -33.41 13.48 -1.73
CA PRO A 5 -33.10 12.10 -1.39
C PRO A 5 -31.74 12.05 -0.71
N THR A 6 -31.70 11.51 0.50
CA THR A 6 -30.46 11.17 1.21
C THR A 6 -29.71 10.13 0.38
N GLN A 7 -28.59 10.55 -0.19
CA GLN A 7 -27.66 9.68 -0.89
C GLN A 7 -27.09 8.70 0.16
N LYS A 8 -27.67 7.50 0.26
CA LYS A 8 -26.98 6.36 0.85
C LYS A 8 -25.76 6.10 -0.03
N THR A 9 -24.62 6.63 0.38
CA THR A 9 -23.33 6.42 -0.27
C THR A 9 -23.07 4.92 -0.27
N ASN A 10 -23.20 4.29 -1.44
CA ASN A 10 -23.01 2.86 -1.64
C ASN A 10 -21.59 2.45 -1.20
N LEU A 11 -21.46 1.90 0.00
CA LEU A 11 -20.25 1.22 0.48
C LEU A 11 -19.78 0.15 -0.53
N LEU A 12 -20.72 -0.47 -1.26
CA LEU A 12 -20.51 -1.40 -2.39
C LEU A 12 -19.63 -0.83 -3.53
N LYS A 13 -19.55 0.51 -3.70
CA LYS A 13 -18.68 1.12 -4.74
C LYS A 13 -17.24 1.33 -4.30
N MET A 14 -16.96 1.46 -3.00
CA MET A 14 -15.59 1.71 -2.51
C MET A 14 -14.70 0.46 -2.52
N GLY A 15 -15.26 -0.72 -2.24
CA GLY A 15 -14.50 -1.98 -2.32
C GLY A 15 -14.11 -2.35 -3.76
N ALA A 16 -14.95 -1.97 -4.74
CA ALA A 16 -14.79 -2.32 -6.15
C ALA A 16 -13.53 -1.75 -6.81
N ALA A 17 -13.02 -0.59 -6.36
CA ALA A 17 -11.96 0.16 -7.03
C ALA A 17 -10.55 -0.03 -6.43
N GLN A 18 -10.38 -0.75 -5.31
CA GLN A 18 -9.08 -0.81 -4.62
C GLN A 18 -7.96 -1.36 -5.50
N MET A 19 -8.20 -2.43 -6.26
CA MET A 19 -7.18 -3.00 -7.15
C MET A 19 -6.89 -2.08 -8.35
N GLN A 20 -7.94 -1.48 -8.93
CA GLN A 20 -7.81 -0.56 -10.05
C GLN A 20 -7.02 0.68 -9.67
N THR A 21 -7.34 1.29 -8.52
CA THR A 21 -6.73 2.53 -8.04
C THR A 21 -5.36 2.31 -7.42
N ASN A 22 -5.19 1.29 -6.58
CA ASN A 22 -3.94 1.13 -5.83
C ASN A 22 -2.86 0.44 -6.65
N HIS A 23 -3.23 -0.40 -7.61
CA HIS A 23 -2.29 -1.27 -8.31
C HIS A 23 -2.35 -1.16 -9.84
N LEU A 24 -3.48 -1.46 -10.50
CA LEU A 24 -3.52 -1.55 -11.96
C LEU A 24 -3.21 -0.22 -12.67
N SER A 25 -3.72 0.90 -12.14
CA SER A 25 -3.38 2.24 -12.65
C SER A 25 -1.88 2.55 -12.51
N HIS A 26 -1.30 2.28 -11.34
CA HIS A 26 0.13 2.48 -11.09
C HIS A 26 1.01 1.51 -11.88
N PHE A 27 0.52 0.30 -12.15
CA PHE A 27 1.20 -0.67 -13.01
C PHE A 27 1.38 -0.11 -14.41
N ILE A 28 0.28 0.38 -15.01
CA ILE A 28 0.31 0.99 -16.34
C ILE A 28 1.17 2.26 -16.31
N LEU A 29 0.97 3.14 -15.32
CA LEU A 29 1.74 4.37 -15.19
C LEU A 29 3.25 4.11 -15.14
N ALA A 30 3.69 3.16 -14.31
CA ALA A 30 5.11 2.84 -14.21
C ALA A 30 5.65 2.19 -15.50
N ALA A 31 4.86 1.36 -16.17
CA ALA A 31 5.25 0.77 -17.45
C ALA A 31 5.44 1.83 -18.54
N GLU A 32 4.51 2.78 -18.66
CA GLU A 32 4.55 3.88 -19.63
C GLU A 32 5.67 4.88 -19.32
N LEU A 33 5.98 5.13 -18.04
CA LEU A 33 7.07 6.02 -17.63
C LEU A 33 8.45 5.34 -17.64
N CYS A 34 8.52 4.01 -17.71
CA CYS A 34 9.78 3.28 -17.65
C CYS A 34 10.80 3.73 -18.71
N PRO A 35 10.44 3.90 -20.00
CA PRO A 35 11.38 4.39 -21.00
C PRO A 35 11.94 5.79 -20.69
N LEU A 36 11.12 6.66 -20.09
CA LEU A 36 11.54 8.02 -19.70
C LEU A 36 12.50 7.98 -18.52
N MET A 37 12.24 7.12 -17.52
CA MET A 37 13.15 6.92 -16.40
C MET A 37 14.50 6.35 -16.86
N GLU A 38 14.50 5.45 -17.85
CA GLU A 38 15.75 4.91 -18.40
C GLU A 38 16.52 5.95 -19.21
N ALA A 39 15.82 6.78 -20.00
CA ALA A 39 16.44 7.88 -20.73
C ALA A 39 17.09 8.89 -19.76
N GLU A 40 16.39 9.24 -18.69
CA GLU A 40 16.94 10.12 -17.64
C GLU A 40 18.15 9.49 -16.95
N ALA A 41 18.04 8.23 -16.52
CA ALA A 41 19.13 7.52 -15.86
C ALA A 41 20.37 7.35 -16.75
N ALA A 42 20.20 7.34 -18.08
CA ALA A 42 21.32 7.34 -19.02
C ALA A 42 22.09 8.66 -19.01
N VAL A 43 21.43 9.79 -18.74
CA VAL A 43 22.00 11.14 -18.71
C VAL A 43 22.56 11.47 -17.33
N THR A 44 21.78 11.27 -16.27
CA THR A 44 22.14 11.68 -14.89
C THR A 44 22.82 10.59 -14.09
N GLY A 45 22.83 9.36 -14.60
CA GLY A 45 23.43 8.20 -13.96
C GLY A 45 22.48 7.41 -13.07
N GLU A 46 21.29 7.93 -12.77
CA GLU A 46 20.29 7.25 -11.94
C GLU A 46 18.90 7.86 -12.14
N ALA A 47 17.86 7.02 -12.11
CA ALA A 47 16.48 7.45 -11.89
C ALA A 47 15.82 6.53 -10.86
N ARG A 48 14.79 7.02 -10.18
CA ARG A 48 14.19 6.32 -9.04
C ARG A 48 12.68 6.19 -9.18
N CYS A 49 12.15 5.04 -8.80
CA CYS A 49 10.72 4.78 -8.69
C CYS A 49 10.41 4.16 -7.32
N VAL A 50 9.45 4.73 -6.58
CA VAL A 50 9.08 4.25 -5.24
C VAL A 50 7.60 3.87 -5.23
N PHE A 51 7.31 2.61 -4.91
CA PHE A 51 5.95 2.11 -4.75
C PHE A 51 5.49 2.15 -3.30
N MET A 52 4.24 2.58 -3.09
CA MET A 52 3.64 2.65 -1.75
C MET A 52 2.80 1.42 -1.43
N SER A 53 3.23 0.65 -0.43
CA SER A 53 2.57 -0.57 0.08
C SER A 53 1.91 -0.31 1.45
N SER A 54 1.71 -1.36 2.25
CA SER A 54 1.10 -1.34 3.58
C SER A 54 1.51 -2.57 4.40
N GLY A 55 1.45 -2.47 5.72
CA GLY A 55 1.46 -3.64 6.61
C GLY A 55 0.32 -4.63 6.29
N ALA A 56 -0.79 -4.14 5.72
CA ALA A 56 -1.91 -4.98 5.28
C ALA A 56 -1.53 -6.03 4.22
N ARG A 57 -0.38 -5.89 3.53
CA ARG A 57 0.12 -6.95 2.63
C ARG A 57 0.33 -8.28 3.36
N ALA A 58 0.73 -8.23 4.64
CA ALA A 58 1.01 -9.39 5.46
C ALA A 58 -0.27 -10.09 5.99
N THR A 59 -1.44 -9.46 5.80
CA THR A 59 -2.73 -10.01 6.24
C THR A 59 -3.46 -10.75 5.12
N CYS A 60 -2.84 -10.96 3.95
CA CYS A 60 -3.39 -11.84 2.93
C CYS A 60 -3.43 -13.28 3.49
N GLU A 61 -4.58 -13.95 3.37
CA GLU A 61 -4.72 -15.35 3.80
C GLU A 61 -3.69 -16.25 3.10
N LYS A 62 -3.49 -15.99 1.81
CA LYS A 62 -2.45 -16.59 1.00
C LYS A 62 -1.30 -15.62 0.84
N LYS A 63 -0.07 -16.12 1.00
CA LYS A 63 1.16 -15.34 0.79
C LYS A 63 1.50 -15.09 -0.70
N TYR A 64 0.51 -15.18 -1.59
CA TYR A 64 0.69 -15.02 -3.04
C TYR A 64 -0.46 -14.23 -3.66
N LEU A 65 -0.22 -13.69 -4.86
CA LEU A 65 -1.24 -12.97 -5.62
C LEU A 65 -2.30 -13.93 -6.16
N GLU A 66 -3.56 -13.77 -5.73
CA GLU A 66 -4.65 -14.57 -6.28
C GLU A 66 -5.25 -13.91 -7.53
N LYS A 67 -5.26 -14.67 -8.63
CA LYS A 67 -5.78 -14.24 -9.94
C LYS A 67 -7.17 -13.61 -9.87
N ARG A 68 -8.07 -14.14 -9.04
CA ARG A 68 -9.45 -13.64 -8.86
C ARG A 68 -9.55 -12.15 -8.56
N TYR A 69 -8.54 -11.55 -7.93
CA TYR A 69 -8.53 -10.12 -7.61
C TYR A 69 -8.14 -9.21 -8.77
N PHE A 70 -7.61 -9.78 -9.86
CA PHE A 70 -7.19 -9.09 -11.08
C PHE A 70 -8.20 -9.23 -12.22
N GLU A 71 -9.23 -10.05 -12.05
CA GLU A 71 -10.25 -10.29 -13.08
C GLU A 71 -11.27 -9.14 -13.17
N LYS A 72 -11.90 -8.99 -14.34
CA LYS A 72 -12.89 -7.94 -14.66
C LYS A 72 -14.25 -8.13 -13.97
N HIS A 73 -14.29 -8.84 -12.84
CA HIS A 73 -15.49 -9.08 -12.03
C HIS A 73 -15.49 -8.26 -10.72
N GLY A 74 -14.64 -7.22 -10.67
CA GLY A 74 -14.36 -6.38 -9.51
C GLY A 74 -15.60 -5.82 -8.81
N GLY A 75 -15.76 -6.17 -7.53
CA GLY A 75 -16.92 -5.83 -6.70
C GLY A 75 -17.57 -7.08 -6.13
N ASN A 76 -17.80 -8.07 -6.99
CA ASN A 76 -18.63 -9.23 -6.68
C ASN A 76 -17.81 -10.46 -6.24
N LEU A 77 -16.84 -10.27 -5.34
CA LEU A 77 -15.96 -11.33 -4.86
C LEU A 77 -16.35 -11.89 -3.48
N GLY A 78 -17.41 -11.36 -2.86
CA GLY A 78 -17.95 -11.85 -1.58
C GLY A 78 -17.12 -11.53 -0.34
N ASP A 79 -16.11 -10.66 -0.47
CA ASP A 79 -15.15 -10.36 0.60
C ASP A 79 -15.52 -9.14 1.46
N GLU A 80 -16.76 -8.64 1.42
CA GLU A 80 -17.21 -7.56 2.30
C GLU A 80 -17.49 -8.12 3.71
N GLY A 81 -16.51 -8.12 4.62
CA GLY A 81 -16.68 -8.74 5.93
C GLY A 81 -15.87 -8.14 7.09
N LYS A 82 -16.62 -7.76 8.15
CA LYS A 82 -16.25 -7.30 9.52
C LYS A 82 -15.23 -6.16 9.64
N SER A 83 -15.43 -5.38 10.70
CA SER A 83 -14.73 -4.12 11.01
C SER A 83 -13.22 -4.10 10.74
N MET A 84 -12.77 -3.01 10.09
CA MET A 84 -11.36 -2.60 9.95
C MET A 84 -10.57 -2.64 11.27
N LEU A 85 -11.24 -2.40 12.39
CA LEU A 85 -10.61 -2.41 13.70
C LEU A 85 -10.33 -3.83 14.20
N PHE A 86 -11.25 -4.77 13.98
CA PHE A 86 -11.04 -6.18 14.28
C PHE A 86 -9.88 -6.73 13.43
N ALA A 87 -9.76 -6.26 12.18
CA ALA A 87 -8.62 -6.56 11.31
C ALA A 87 -7.29 -6.10 11.89
N THR A 88 -7.25 -4.86 12.37
CA THR A 88 -6.04 -4.20 12.85
C THR A 88 -5.57 -4.73 14.21
N ILE A 89 -6.49 -5.16 15.09
CA ILE A 89 -6.15 -5.54 16.48
C ILE A 89 -6.03 -7.05 16.69
N VAL A 90 -6.91 -7.83 16.07
CA VAL A 90 -7.04 -9.28 16.35
C VAL A 90 -6.44 -10.12 15.22
N GLY A 91 -6.17 -9.51 14.06
CA GLY A 91 -5.89 -10.24 12.83
C GLY A 91 -7.14 -10.96 12.35
N GLY A 92 -7.95 -10.31 11.50
CA GLY A 92 -9.18 -10.94 11.01
C GLY A 92 -10.31 -10.01 10.56
N GLY A 93 -10.03 -8.99 9.77
CA GLY A 93 -11.05 -8.24 9.03
C GLY A 93 -10.75 -8.38 7.55
N LYS A 94 -11.75 -8.83 6.80
CA LYS A 94 -11.58 -9.20 5.39
C LYS A 94 -11.73 -7.93 4.55
N SER A 95 -10.63 -7.22 4.33
CA SER A 95 -10.44 -6.46 3.10
C SER A 95 -9.33 -7.10 2.30
N PHE A 96 -9.51 -8.39 1.97
CA PHE A 96 -8.55 -9.16 1.19
C PHE A 96 -8.16 -8.46 -0.11
N ARG A 97 -9.08 -7.69 -0.68
CA ARG A 97 -8.83 -6.86 -1.86
C ARG A 97 -7.80 -5.75 -1.62
N TYR A 98 -7.90 -5.04 -0.50
CA TYR A 98 -6.92 -4.03 -0.12
C TYR A 98 -5.56 -4.68 0.15
N SER A 99 -5.54 -5.74 0.97
CA SER A 99 -4.33 -6.51 1.27
C SER A 99 -3.65 -7.03 0.00
N GLN A 100 -4.42 -7.59 -0.93
CA GLN A 100 -3.93 -8.05 -2.23
C GLN A 100 -3.41 -6.92 -3.10
N SER A 101 -4.05 -5.74 -3.09
CA SER A 101 -3.53 -4.57 -3.82
C SER A 101 -2.20 -4.09 -3.27
N LYS A 102 -2.00 -4.16 -1.94
CA LYS A 102 -0.76 -3.76 -1.28
C LYS A 102 0.34 -4.82 -1.43
N LEU A 103 -0.02 -6.10 -1.41
CA LEU A 103 0.87 -7.20 -1.79
C LEU A 103 1.32 -7.05 -3.25
N ALA A 104 0.40 -6.70 -4.15
CA ALA A 104 0.71 -6.52 -5.58
C ALA A 104 1.70 -5.37 -5.82
N ASN A 105 1.63 -4.28 -5.06
CA ASN A 105 2.63 -3.20 -5.14
C ASN A 105 4.03 -3.67 -4.72
N SER A 106 4.14 -4.49 -3.67
CA SER A 106 5.42 -5.06 -3.25
C SER A 106 5.97 -6.04 -4.30
N VAL A 107 5.13 -6.92 -4.83
CA VAL A 107 5.52 -7.87 -5.90
C VAL A 107 5.94 -7.14 -7.17
N MET A 108 5.22 -6.08 -7.56
CA MET A 108 5.56 -5.27 -8.72
C MET A 108 6.93 -4.61 -8.59
N MET A 109 7.27 -4.08 -7.41
CA MET A 109 8.59 -3.53 -7.16
C MET A 109 9.68 -4.57 -7.41
N TYR A 110 9.56 -5.77 -6.82
CA TYR A 110 10.55 -6.85 -7.01
C TYR A 110 10.65 -7.28 -8.47
N ALA A 111 9.51 -7.51 -9.14
CA ALA A 111 9.49 -7.91 -10.54
C ALA A 111 10.08 -6.83 -11.47
N MET A 112 9.81 -5.55 -11.19
CA MET A 112 10.38 -4.43 -11.94
C MET A 112 11.89 -4.32 -11.68
N HIS A 113 12.33 -4.45 -10.43
CA HIS A 113 13.75 -4.49 -10.08
C HIS A 113 14.48 -5.61 -10.83
N GLU A 114 14.01 -6.85 -10.76
CA GLU A 114 14.62 -7.99 -11.47
C GLU A 114 14.72 -7.76 -12.98
N LYS A 115 13.64 -7.27 -13.60
CA LYS A 115 13.61 -6.97 -15.05
C LYS A 115 14.59 -5.87 -15.43
N LEU A 116 14.73 -4.83 -14.63
CA LEU A 116 15.64 -3.71 -14.88
C LEU A 116 17.10 -4.13 -14.68
N GLN A 117 17.39 -4.89 -13.62
CA GLN A 117 18.73 -5.43 -13.36
C GLN A 117 19.19 -6.38 -14.46
N ALA A 118 18.30 -7.25 -14.96
CA ALA A 118 18.62 -8.20 -16.03
C ALA A 118 19.08 -7.53 -17.34
N LYS A 119 18.73 -6.27 -17.57
CA LYS A 119 19.18 -5.48 -18.73
C LYS A 119 20.22 -4.40 -18.39
N GLY A 120 20.76 -4.40 -17.18
CA GLY A 120 21.76 -3.42 -16.74
C GLY A 120 21.22 -1.98 -16.64
N SER A 121 19.93 -1.82 -16.42
CA SER A 121 19.31 -0.50 -16.28
C SER A 121 19.79 0.18 -14.98
N LYS A 122 19.99 1.51 -15.06
CA LYS A 122 20.37 2.34 -13.90
C LYS A 122 19.16 2.87 -13.11
N VAL A 123 17.94 2.46 -13.50
CA VAL A 123 16.73 2.79 -12.76
C VAL A 123 16.68 1.96 -11.47
N LYS A 124 16.64 2.63 -10.32
CA LYS A 124 16.43 2.01 -9.02
C LYS A 124 14.94 2.02 -8.67
N VAL A 125 14.47 0.90 -8.15
CA VAL A 125 13.07 0.72 -7.75
C VAL A 125 13.01 0.31 -6.30
N PHE A 126 12.09 0.92 -5.55
CA PHE A 126 11.92 0.74 -4.12
C PHE A 126 10.45 0.54 -3.78
N CYS A 127 10.19 0.00 -2.59
CA CYS A 127 8.87 0.00 -2.00
C CYS A 127 8.96 0.54 -0.57
N ALA A 128 7.90 1.17 -0.07
CA ALA A 128 7.84 1.55 1.33
C ALA A 128 6.43 1.32 1.88
N HIS A 129 6.28 1.23 3.20
CA HIS A 129 4.99 1.46 3.84
C HIS A 129 5.11 2.35 5.08
N PRO A 130 4.07 3.15 5.38
CA PRO A 130 4.18 4.22 6.37
C PRO A 130 3.82 3.74 7.78
N GLY A 131 3.70 2.44 8.00
CA GLY A 131 3.07 1.88 9.21
C GLY A 131 1.63 2.38 9.43
N GLY A 132 1.25 2.57 10.70
CA GLY A 132 0.05 3.28 11.09
C GLY A 132 0.35 4.77 11.16
N SER A 133 -0.10 5.54 10.17
CA SER A 133 0.06 6.99 10.11
C SER A 133 -1.25 7.72 10.33
N ARG A 134 -1.20 8.81 11.09
CA ARG A 134 -2.33 9.71 11.32
C ARG A 134 -2.62 10.56 10.08
N THR A 135 -3.34 9.96 9.13
CA THR A 135 -3.77 10.59 7.85
C THR A 135 -5.29 10.63 7.77
N THR A 136 -5.83 11.41 6.83
CA THR A 136 -7.28 11.53 6.59
C THR A 136 -7.91 10.30 5.94
N LEU A 137 -7.12 9.27 5.60
CA LEU A 137 -7.60 8.05 4.92
C LEU A 137 -8.64 7.29 5.76
N GLY A 138 -8.57 7.42 7.08
CA GLY A 138 -9.52 6.79 8.00
C GLY A 138 -10.75 7.65 8.36
N ASP A 139 -10.79 8.92 7.97
CA ASP A 139 -11.77 9.88 8.51
C ASP A 139 -13.22 9.55 8.12
N ASN A 140 -13.40 8.89 6.98
CA ASN A 140 -14.72 8.50 6.46
C ASN A 140 -15.12 7.06 6.84
N ILE A 141 -14.37 6.40 7.73
CA ILE A 141 -14.71 5.05 8.19
C ILE A 141 -15.71 5.17 9.33
N GLU A 142 -16.98 4.81 9.07
CA GLU A 142 -17.97 4.67 10.13
C GLU A 142 -17.68 3.40 10.96
N LEU A 143 -17.38 3.60 12.25
CA LEU A 143 -17.13 2.53 13.21
C LEU A 143 -18.26 2.49 14.26
N PRO A 144 -18.73 1.29 14.66
CA PRO A 144 -19.50 1.11 15.89
C PRO A 144 -18.85 1.82 17.08
N TRP A 145 -19.64 2.36 18.01
CA TRP A 145 -19.16 3.24 19.09
C TRP A 145 -17.95 2.69 19.88
N LEU A 146 -17.95 1.39 20.20
CA LEU A 146 -16.89 0.73 20.96
C LEU A 146 -15.60 0.64 20.13
N GLU A 147 -15.76 0.38 18.84
CA GLU A 147 -14.65 0.34 17.90
C GLU A 147 -14.08 1.74 17.64
N TRP A 148 -14.94 2.75 17.52
CA TRP A 148 -14.51 4.13 17.43
C TRP A 148 -13.71 4.55 18.69
N MET A 149 -14.18 4.18 19.89
CA MET A 149 -13.45 4.44 21.13
C MET A 149 -12.08 3.76 21.13
N LEU A 150 -12.02 2.49 20.75
CA LEU A 150 -10.78 1.72 20.70
C LEU A 150 -9.81 2.27 19.65
N MET A 151 -10.32 2.69 18.48
CA MET A 151 -9.52 3.38 17.46
C MET A 151 -8.95 4.70 18.00
N LYS A 152 -9.80 5.54 18.60
CA LYS A 152 -9.43 6.88 19.05
C LYS A 152 -8.48 6.89 20.24
N TYR A 153 -8.71 6.03 21.23
CA TYR A 153 -8.02 6.09 22.52
C TYR A 153 -6.92 5.05 22.69
N VAL A 154 -6.87 4.01 21.86
CA VAL A 154 -5.85 2.95 21.95
C VAL A 154 -4.96 2.92 20.71
N LEU A 155 -5.54 2.88 19.50
CA LEU A 155 -4.74 2.74 18.27
C LEU A 155 -4.13 4.05 17.77
N MET A 156 -4.91 5.13 17.67
CA MET A 156 -4.43 6.42 17.17
C MET A 156 -3.21 6.97 17.94
N PRO A 157 -3.09 6.82 19.27
CA PRO A 157 -1.87 7.18 19.99
C PRO A 157 -0.63 6.35 19.63
N MET A 158 -0.82 5.15 19.09
CA MET A 158 0.28 4.28 18.63
C MET A 158 0.71 4.60 17.19
N PHE A 159 -0.07 5.40 16.46
CA PHE A 159 0.22 5.76 15.08
C PHE A 159 1.21 6.93 15.02
N GLN A 160 2.19 6.80 14.13
CA GLN A 160 3.17 7.85 13.90
C GLN A 160 2.56 9.04 13.15
N SER A 161 3.29 10.14 13.14
CA SER A 161 2.91 11.31 12.35
C SER A 161 2.86 10.98 10.85
N ALA A 162 2.25 11.85 10.05
CA ALA A 162 2.28 11.66 8.60
C ALA A 162 3.72 11.81 8.08
N GLU A 163 4.46 12.75 8.67
CA GLU A 163 5.86 13.07 8.39
C GLU A 163 6.79 11.88 8.70
N ASP A 164 6.64 11.23 9.85
CA ASP A 164 7.42 10.03 10.17
C ASP A 164 7.05 8.86 9.24
N GLY A 165 5.79 8.79 8.82
CA GLY A 165 5.30 7.80 7.87
C GLY A 165 5.95 7.89 6.49
N THR A 166 6.40 9.08 6.07
CA THR A 166 7.04 9.25 4.75
C THR A 166 8.53 8.90 4.74
N LEU A 167 9.15 8.62 5.90
CA LEU A 167 10.59 8.33 5.97
C LEU A 167 11.03 7.21 5.03
N GLY A 168 10.25 6.13 4.91
CA GLY A 168 10.56 5.03 3.99
C GLY A 168 10.51 5.46 2.51
N GLU A 169 9.59 6.35 2.15
CA GLU A 169 9.53 6.92 0.79
C GLU A 169 10.74 7.82 0.53
N LEU A 170 11.05 8.71 1.47
CA LEU A 170 12.16 9.65 1.37
C LEU A 170 13.50 8.93 1.23
N ILE A 171 13.71 7.83 1.94
CA ILE A 171 14.90 6.99 1.76
C ILE A 171 14.97 6.47 0.32
N GLY A 172 13.89 5.87 -0.20
CA GLY A 172 13.85 5.40 -1.58
C GLY A 172 14.09 6.52 -2.60
N MET A 173 13.55 7.71 -2.35
CA MET A 173 13.65 8.87 -3.26
C MET A 173 15.02 9.55 -3.22
N MET A 174 15.64 9.69 -2.04
CA MET A 174 16.71 10.67 -1.82
C MET A 174 17.99 10.09 -1.21
N ALA A 175 17.94 8.94 -0.52
CA ALA A 175 19.14 8.42 0.15
C ALA A 175 20.15 7.88 -0.89
N GLU A 176 21.39 8.35 -0.80
CA GLU A 176 22.46 8.03 -1.76
C GLU A 176 22.84 6.54 -1.73
N ASP A 177 22.83 5.94 -0.54
CA ASP A 177 23.20 4.55 -0.27
C ASP A 177 22.03 3.56 -0.41
N ALA A 178 20.83 4.03 -0.75
CA ALA A 178 19.66 3.20 -0.92
C ALA A 178 19.85 2.17 -2.05
N GLN A 179 19.65 0.90 -1.69
CA GLN A 179 19.80 -0.24 -2.60
C GLN A 179 18.47 -0.51 -3.31
N SER A 180 18.51 -0.61 -4.65
CA SER A 180 17.32 -0.99 -5.41
C SER A 180 16.82 -2.37 -4.98
N GLY A 181 15.52 -2.61 -5.11
CA GLY A 181 14.91 -3.88 -4.74
C GLY A 181 14.58 -3.98 -3.25
N VAL A 182 14.70 -2.89 -2.50
CA VAL A 182 14.41 -2.85 -1.06
C VAL A 182 13.00 -2.34 -0.80
N LEU A 183 12.31 -3.02 0.13
CA LEU A 183 11.10 -2.52 0.76
C LEU A 183 11.47 -1.91 2.12
N TYR A 184 11.07 -0.68 2.40
CA TYR A 184 11.29 -0.03 3.69
C TYR A 184 10.03 -0.05 4.56
N GLU A 185 10.17 -0.36 5.85
CA GLU A 185 9.09 -0.36 6.82
C GLU A 185 9.49 0.16 8.19
N PRO A 186 8.55 0.60 9.04
CA PRO A 186 8.89 1.02 10.39
C PRO A 186 9.41 -0.15 11.24
N LEU A 187 10.47 0.08 12.01
CA LEU A 187 11.08 -0.94 12.87
C LEU A 187 10.16 -1.47 13.98
N GLY A 188 9.20 -0.66 14.43
CA GLY A 188 8.34 -0.99 15.57
C GLY A 188 7.54 -2.27 15.37
N LYS A 189 7.03 -2.82 16.49
CA LYS A 189 6.34 -4.11 16.52
C LYS A 189 5.27 -4.22 15.42
N GLY A 190 5.43 -5.21 14.53
CA GLY A 190 4.51 -5.47 13.41
C GLY A 190 4.53 -4.42 12.30
N GLY A 191 5.57 -3.59 12.21
CA GLY A 191 5.68 -2.53 11.19
C GLY A 191 4.83 -1.30 11.49
N LEU A 192 4.46 -1.06 12.75
CA LEU A 192 3.45 -0.05 13.10
C LEU A 192 3.99 1.39 13.07
N ALA A 193 5.15 1.64 13.68
CA ALA A 193 5.72 2.98 13.83
C ALA A 193 7.22 2.91 14.12
N GLY A 194 7.93 4.03 13.97
CA GLY A 194 9.37 4.14 14.23
C GLY A 194 10.20 4.31 12.97
N PRO A 195 11.54 4.33 13.09
CA PRO A 195 12.43 4.57 11.96
C PRO A 195 12.21 3.56 10.83
N ALA A 196 12.30 4.02 9.59
CA ALA A 196 12.22 3.16 8.42
C ALA A 196 13.49 2.31 8.30
N VAL A 197 13.31 0.99 8.17
CA VAL A 197 14.38 0.00 8.03
C VAL A 197 14.14 -0.89 6.81
N PRO A 198 15.20 -1.43 6.19
CA PRO A 198 15.05 -2.42 5.12
C PRO A 198 14.30 -3.67 5.61
N ASN A 199 13.27 -4.07 4.87
CA ASN A 199 12.61 -5.35 4.98
C ASN A 199 13.00 -6.24 3.79
N PRO A 200 13.79 -7.30 4.02
CA PRO A 200 14.20 -8.20 2.95
C PRO A 200 13.00 -8.98 2.40
N PRO A 201 13.04 -9.37 1.11
CA PRO A 201 12.05 -10.29 0.56
C PRO A 201 12.03 -11.59 1.36
N GLN A 202 10.83 -12.04 1.72
CA GLN A 202 10.63 -13.36 2.33
C GLN A 202 10.32 -14.39 1.23
N PRO A 203 10.88 -15.61 1.31
CA PRO A 203 10.59 -16.69 0.37
C PRO A 203 9.13 -17.16 0.43
#